data_AF-A0A8T0P879-F1
#
_entry.id   AF-A0A8T0P879-F1
#
_cell.length_a   1.000
_cell.length_b   1.000
_cell.length_c   1.000
_cell.angle_alpha   90.00
_cell.angle_beta   90.00
_cell.angle_gamma   90.00
#
_symmetry.space_group_name_H-M   'P 1'
#
loop_
_entity.id
_entity.type
_entity.pdbx_description
1 polymer ?
#
loop_
_entity_poly.entity_id
_entity_poly.type
_entity_poly.pdbx_seq_one_letter_code
_entity_poly.pdbx_strand_id
1 'polypeptide(L)'
;MASTASPPAASELDSYLTEMESVNDGVVSAGNGKGVRILPGRIVDSTWLFDSCATNHMTGDLNLLTGMVPVSNKVVGTGSGKGMQVHGTGSVLTEAVVLPDVWYVPGLAARLVSVTQLTNDNPNLFIRMLGTACLVTKISDGSVIGSAHLRSDNKYEVDFLRIQQN
;
A
#
# COMPACT_ATOMS: atom_id res chain seq x y z
N MET A 1 -27.57 -8.11 20.17
CA MET A 1 -27.33 -9.15 19.15
C MET A 1 -26.62 -8.47 17.99
N ALA A 2 -25.36 -8.82 17.72
CA ALA A 2 -24.66 -8.29 16.55
C ALA A 2 -25.17 -9.03 15.31
N SER A 3 -25.71 -8.28 14.35
CA SER A 3 -26.11 -8.82 13.05
C SER A 3 -24.85 -9.19 12.28
N THR A 4 -24.58 -10.48 12.12
CA THR A 4 -23.55 -10.97 11.20
C THR A 4 -24.17 -11.07 9.82
N ALA A 5 -24.11 -9.99 9.04
CA ALA A 5 -24.37 -10.09 7.61
C ALA A 5 -23.25 -10.93 6.98
N SER A 6 -23.61 -11.99 6.27
CA SER A 6 -22.66 -12.77 5.46
C SER A 6 -22.01 -11.86 4.42
N PRO A 7 -20.72 -12.05 4.09
CA PRO A 7 -20.10 -11.31 3.00
C PRO A 7 -20.84 -11.62 1.68
N PRO A 8 -20.98 -10.61 0.79
CA PRO A 8 -21.66 -10.78 -0.49
C PRO A 8 -20.99 -11.87 -1.34
N ALA A 9 -21.79 -12.55 -2.14
CA ALA A 9 -21.28 -13.55 -3.08
C ALA A 9 -20.39 -12.88 -4.15
N ALA A 10 -19.47 -13.63 -4.75
CA ALA A 10 -18.57 -13.08 -5.79
C ALA A 10 -19.33 -12.42 -6.97
N SER A 11 -20.52 -12.92 -7.31
CA SER A 11 -21.40 -12.33 -8.32
C SER A 11 -21.99 -10.97 -7.91
N GLU A 12 -22.11 -10.69 -6.61
CA GLU A 12 -22.54 -9.39 -6.12
C GLU A 12 -21.40 -8.37 -6.18
N LEU A 13 -20.15 -8.80 -5.99
CA LEU A 13 -18.97 -7.92 -6.16
C LEU A 13 -18.82 -7.40 -7.60
N ASP A 14 -19.11 -8.22 -8.62
CA ASP A 14 -19.13 -7.79 -10.03
C ASP A 14 -20.20 -6.71 -10.29
N SER A 15 -21.34 -6.79 -9.59
CA SER A 15 -22.38 -5.77 -9.66
C SER A 15 -21.95 -4.45 -9.02
N TYR A 16 -21.22 -4.50 -7.89
CA TYR A 16 -20.62 -3.31 -7.26
C TYR A 16 -19.56 -2.65 -8.15
N LEU A 17 -18.76 -3.43 -8.88
CA LEU A 17 -17.75 -2.91 -9.81
C LEU A 17 -18.38 -2.20 -11.01
N THR A 18 -19.48 -2.76 -11.54
CA THR A 18 -20.25 -2.16 -12.64
C THR A 18 -20.89 -0.82 -12.24
N GLU A 19 -21.32 -0.70 -10.98
CA GLU A 19 -21.95 0.53 -10.47
C GLU A 19 -20.92 1.66 -10.25
N MET A 20 -19.67 1.33 -9.86
CA MET A 20 -18.58 2.30 -9.70
C MET A 20 -18.08 2.87 -11.03
N GLU A 21 -18.23 2.15 -12.14
CA GLU A 21 -17.92 2.66 -13.49
C GLU A 21 -18.92 3.72 -13.99
N SER A 22 -20.11 3.82 -13.37
CA SER A 22 -21.20 4.71 -13.84
C SER A 22 -21.23 6.10 -13.17
N VAL A 23 -20.45 6.34 -12.11
CA VAL A 23 -20.45 7.62 -11.40
C VAL A 23 -19.34 8.51 -11.93
N ASN A 24 -19.61 9.17 -13.06
CA ASN A 24 -18.85 10.32 -13.53
C ASN A 24 -19.83 11.46 -13.84
N ASP A 25 -20.21 12.21 -12.80
CA ASP A 25 -20.64 13.62 -12.88
C ASP A 25 -20.98 14.14 -11.48
N GLY A 26 -20.00 14.74 -10.80
CA GLY A 26 -20.21 15.41 -9.51
C GLY A 26 -19.02 15.27 -8.56
N VAL A 27 -18.01 16.12 -8.73
CA VAL A 27 -16.89 16.21 -7.79
C VAL A 27 -17.41 16.69 -6.42
N VAL A 28 -17.58 15.74 -5.49
CA VAL A 28 -17.66 16.02 -4.05
C VAL A 28 -16.43 15.41 -3.36
N SER A 29 -15.38 16.21 -3.23
CA SER A 29 -14.21 15.84 -2.43
C SER A 29 -14.53 16.04 -0.95
N ALA A 30 -15.05 15.00 -0.29
CA ALA A 30 -15.11 14.92 1.16
C ALA A 30 -13.91 14.10 1.67
N GLY A 31 -12.74 14.73 1.67
CA GLY A 31 -11.52 14.09 2.15
C GLY A 31 -10.50 15.12 2.63
N ASN A 32 -10.61 15.55 3.89
CA ASN A 32 -9.52 16.23 4.60
C ASN A 32 -8.36 15.26 4.94
N GLY A 33 -8.25 14.13 4.23
CA GLY A 33 -7.23 13.12 4.38
C GLY A 33 -5.87 13.68 3.98
N LYS A 34 -5.12 14.17 4.97
CA LYS A 34 -3.70 14.44 4.79
C LYS A 34 -3.02 13.08 4.62
N GLY A 35 -2.75 12.68 3.37
CA GLY A 35 -1.87 11.55 3.06
C GLY A 35 -0.54 11.66 3.82
N VAL A 36 0.24 10.57 3.87
CA VAL A 36 1.50 10.54 4.64
C VAL A 36 2.37 11.74 4.27
N ARG A 37 2.47 12.72 5.19
CA ARG A 37 3.31 13.91 4.98
C ARG A 37 4.77 13.51 5.16
N ILE A 38 5.46 13.33 4.03
CA ILE A 38 6.90 13.12 3.98
C ILE A 38 7.58 14.43 4.38
N LEU A 39 8.18 14.45 5.57
CA LEU A 39 8.99 15.57 6.07
C LEU A 39 10.43 15.07 6.32
N PRO A 40 11.45 15.79 5.84
CA PRO A 40 12.85 15.42 6.13
C PRO A 40 13.15 15.55 7.63
N GLY A 41 13.87 14.58 8.21
CA GLY A 41 14.41 14.65 9.58
C GLY A 41 13.49 14.12 10.70
N ARG A 42 12.36 13.46 10.39
CA ARG A 42 11.53 12.79 11.39
C ARG A 42 12.10 11.41 11.75
N ILE A 43 11.84 10.92 12.97
CA ILE A 43 12.12 9.53 13.38
C ILE A 43 11.57 8.59 12.29
N VAL A 44 12.44 7.70 11.81
CA VAL A 44 12.08 6.69 10.82
C VAL A 44 10.99 5.80 11.42
N ASP A 45 9.81 5.80 10.81
CA ASP A 45 8.78 4.83 11.15
C ASP A 45 9.28 3.47 10.65
N SER A 46 9.60 2.57 11.58
CA SER A 46 10.14 1.26 11.27
C SER A 46 9.06 0.28 10.78
N THR A 47 7.82 0.74 10.58
CA THR A 47 6.71 -0.11 10.16
C THR A 47 6.28 0.22 8.74
N TRP A 48 5.65 -0.76 8.09
CA TRP A 48 5.10 -0.61 6.75
C TRP A 48 3.68 -0.06 6.82
N LEU A 49 3.38 0.93 6.00
CA LEU A 49 2.07 1.57 5.95
C LEU A 49 1.43 1.37 4.58
N PHE A 50 0.15 1.00 4.54
CA PHE A 50 -0.62 1.08 3.29
C PHE A 50 -0.86 2.54 2.91
N ASP A 51 -0.52 2.89 1.67
CA ASP A 51 -0.66 4.24 1.14
C ASP A 51 -1.23 4.21 -0.28
N SER A 52 -2.44 4.72 -0.44
CA SER A 52 -3.08 4.88 -1.76
C SER A 52 -2.56 6.08 -2.55
N CYS A 53 -1.85 7.01 -1.90
CA CYS A 53 -1.22 8.15 -2.56
C CYS A 53 0.22 7.85 -3.00
N ALA A 54 0.81 6.74 -2.56
CA ALA A 54 2.11 6.30 -3.02
C ALA A 54 1.97 5.63 -4.40
N THR A 55 2.79 6.04 -5.37
CA THR A 55 2.82 5.40 -6.69
C THR A 55 3.54 4.05 -6.67
N ASN A 56 4.46 3.87 -5.73
CA ASN A 56 5.30 2.68 -5.62
C ASN A 56 5.52 2.26 -4.17
N HIS A 57 5.89 1.01 -3.97
CA HIS A 57 6.47 0.53 -2.74
C HIS A 57 7.80 1.26 -2.51
N MET A 58 8.02 1.82 -1.32
CA MET A 58 9.21 2.64 -1.09
C MET A 58 9.68 2.63 0.36
N THR A 59 11.00 2.72 0.54
CA THR A 59 11.67 2.83 1.84
C THR A 59 12.92 3.69 1.74
N GLY A 60 13.24 4.42 2.82
CA GLY A 60 14.52 5.09 2.98
C GLY A 60 15.58 4.23 3.66
N ASP A 61 15.25 3.02 4.06
CA ASP A 61 16.16 2.09 4.74
C ASP A 61 16.75 1.07 3.75
N LEU A 62 18.01 1.28 3.39
CA LEU A 62 18.75 0.41 2.48
C LEU A 62 18.95 -1.00 3.04
N ASN A 63 19.03 -1.16 4.37
CA ASN A 63 19.35 -2.45 5.00
C ASN A 63 18.20 -3.46 4.87
N LEU A 64 16.98 -3.00 4.56
CA LEU A 64 15.85 -3.87 4.28
C LEU A 64 15.87 -4.49 2.87
N LEU A 65 16.68 -3.92 1.97
CA LEU A 65 16.61 -4.23 0.55
C LEU A 65 17.66 -5.24 0.14
N THR A 66 17.21 -6.21 -0.64
CA THR A 66 18.03 -7.26 -1.25
C THR A 66 17.88 -7.20 -2.77
N GLY A 67 18.87 -7.69 -3.52
CA GLY A 67 18.83 -7.68 -4.99
C GLY A 67 18.79 -6.28 -5.60
N MET A 68 19.47 -5.30 -4.98
CA MET A 68 19.44 -3.90 -5.40
C MET A 68 19.96 -3.69 -6.82
N VAL A 69 19.15 -3.05 -7.65
CA VAL A 69 19.50 -2.56 -8.99
C VAL A 69 19.47 -1.04 -8.98
N PRO A 70 20.59 -0.34 -9.25
CA PRO A 70 20.63 1.12 -9.31
C PRO A 70 19.70 1.67 -10.40
N VAL A 71 19.04 2.80 -10.12
CA VAL A 71 18.29 3.55 -11.12
C VAL A 71 18.70 5.02 -11.08
N SER A 72 18.82 5.61 -12.27
CA SER A 72 18.99 7.05 -12.44
C SER A 72 17.74 7.65 -13.08
N ASN A 73 17.44 8.92 -12.80
CA ASN A 73 16.35 9.70 -13.41
C ASN A 73 14.92 9.38 -12.94
N LYS A 74 14.76 8.77 -11.75
CA LYS A 74 13.45 8.64 -11.09
C LYS A 74 13.36 9.56 -9.87
N VAL A 75 12.27 10.31 -9.75
CA VAL A 75 12.04 11.25 -8.65
C VAL A 75 10.63 11.05 -8.10
N VAL A 76 10.51 10.94 -6.78
CA VAL A 76 9.24 10.90 -6.06
C VAL A 76 8.82 12.32 -5.70
N GLY A 77 7.60 12.69 -6.07
CA GLY A 77 7.01 13.96 -5.66
C GLY A 77 6.73 13.97 -4.15
N THR A 78 7.07 15.07 -3.47
CA THR A 78 6.70 15.24 -2.05
C THR A 78 5.79 16.45 -1.89
N GLY A 79 4.99 16.45 -0.82
CA GLY A 79 4.15 17.61 -0.45
C GLY A 79 4.94 18.88 -0.11
N SER A 80 6.28 18.81 -0.07
CA SER A 80 7.16 19.97 0.13
C SER A 80 7.55 20.69 -1.17
N GLY A 81 7.19 20.15 -2.33
CA GLY A 81 7.55 20.69 -3.64
C GLY A 81 8.97 20.37 -4.10
N LYS A 82 9.85 19.89 -3.21
CA LYS A 82 11.14 19.28 -3.59
C LYS A 82 10.95 17.78 -3.78
N GLY A 83 11.26 17.27 -4.96
CA GLY A 83 11.24 15.83 -5.22
C GLY A 83 12.37 15.10 -4.49
N MET A 84 12.19 13.80 -4.25
CA MET A 84 13.21 12.92 -3.67
C MET A 84 13.74 11.95 -4.73
N GLN A 85 15.06 11.86 -4.85
CA GLN A 85 15.69 10.97 -5.82
C GLN A 85 15.50 9.50 -5.42
N VAL A 86 15.12 8.67 -6.39
CA VAL A 86 15.17 7.21 -6.25
C VAL A 86 16.56 6.75 -6.66
N HIS A 87 17.20 5.94 -5.83
CA HIS A 87 18.58 5.49 -6.03
C HIS A 87 18.67 4.05 -6.56
N GLY A 88 17.64 3.25 -6.33
CA GLY A 88 17.61 1.86 -6.78
C GLY A 88 16.25 1.22 -6.53
N THR A 89 16.10 0.02 -7.08
CA THR A 89 14.97 -0.87 -6.83
C THR A 89 15.51 -2.17 -6.24
N GLY A 90 14.83 -2.72 -5.24
CA GLY A 90 15.17 -4.01 -4.64
C GLY A 90 13.93 -4.77 -4.18
N SER A 91 14.15 -5.81 -3.37
CA SER A 91 13.09 -6.58 -2.72
C SER A 91 13.27 -6.60 -1.21
N VAL A 92 12.16 -6.61 -0.49
CA VAL A 92 12.11 -6.79 0.96
C VAL A 92 11.79 -8.25 1.24
N LEU A 93 12.63 -8.90 2.04
CA LEU A 93 12.45 -10.29 2.45
C LEU A 93 12.69 -10.40 3.95
N THR A 94 11.61 -10.28 4.71
CA THR A 94 11.58 -10.40 6.17
C THR A 94 10.54 -11.42 6.60
N GLU A 95 10.50 -11.77 7.88
CA GLU A 95 9.46 -12.67 8.41
C GLU A 95 8.05 -12.08 8.27
N ALA A 96 7.88 -10.77 8.45
CA ALA A 96 6.56 -10.13 8.35
C ALA A 96 6.21 -9.70 6.92
N VAL A 97 7.19 -9.18 6.18
CA VAL A 97 6.98 -8.55 4.87
C VAL A 97 7.87 -9.18 3.81
N VAL A 98 7.24 -9.71 2.76
CA VAL A 98 7.85 -10.12 1.50
C VAL A 98 7.23 -9.28 0.38
N LEU A 99 8.02 -8.38 -0.18
CA LEU A 99 7.54 -7.37 -1.13
C LEU A 99 8.60 -7.12 -2.23
N PRO A 100 8.31 -7.46 -3.50
CA PRO A 100 9.18 -7.15 -4.63
C PRO A 100 9.01 -5.69 -5.08
N ASP A 101 9.88 -5.26 -6.01
CA ASP A 101 9.88 -3.93 -6.66
C ASP A 101 9.70 -2.75 -5.70
N VAL A 102 10.56 -2.71 -4.69
CA VAL A 102 10.60 -1.65 -3.68
C VAL A 102 11.66 -0.62 -4.04
N TRP A 103 11.24 0.64 -4.15
CA TRP A 103 12.13 1.75 -4.43
C TRP A 103 12.92 2.17 -3.19
N TYR A 104 14.22 2.34 -3.35
CA TYR A 104 15.09 2.97 -2.38
C TYR A 104 15.12 4.48 -2.58
N VAL A 105 14.62 5.22 -1.59
CA VAL A 105 14.51 6.68 -1.60
C VAL A 105 15.20 7.24 -0.35
N PRO A 106 16.51 7.57 -0.40
CA PRO A 106 17.24 8.03 0.77
C PRO A 106 16.56 9.22 1.46
N GLY A 107 16.48 9.15 2.79
CA GLY A 107 15.84 10.18 3.61
C GLY A 107 14.32 10.08 3.69
N LEU A 108 13.69 9.11 3.02
CA LEU A 108 12.28 8.80 3.22
C LEU A 108 12.08 8.21 4.63
N ALA A 109 11.31 8.91 5.47
CA ALA A 109 11.12 8.52 6.87
C ALA A 109 10.08 7.40 7.08
N ALA A 110 9.33 7.00 6.04
CA ALA A 110 8.30 5.97 6.13
C ALA A 110 8.61 4.81 5.18
N ARG A 111 8.08 3.62 5.50
CA ARG A 111 8.05 2.47 4.61
C ARG A 111 6.64 2.32 4.08
N LEU A 112 6.45 2.42 2.77
CA LEU A 112 5.13 2.54 2.16
C LEU A 112 4.83 1.36 1.25
N VAL A 113 3.68 0.72 1.45
CA VAL A 113 3.08 -0.20 0.51
C VAL A 113 2.10 0.59 -0.36
N SER A 114 2.47 0.89 -1.60
CA SER A 114 1.53 1.43 -2.58
C SER A 114 0.38 0.45 -2.83
N VAL A 115 -0.85 0.89 -2.57
CA VAL A 115 -2.05 0.10 -2.89
C VAL A 115 -2.15 -0.12 -4.40
N THR A 116 -1.93 0.93 -5.19
CA THR A 116 -2.03 0.87 -6.65
C THR A 116 -0.99 -0.08 -7.26
N GLN A 117 0.27 0.00 -6.82
CA GLN A 117 1.28 -0.94 -7.30
C GLN A 117 0.92 -2.39 -6.91
N LEU A 118 0.52 -2.60 -5.66
CA LEU A 118 0.20 -3.93 -5.15
C LEU A 118 -0.85 -4.64 -6.03
N THR A 119 -1.93 -3.94 -6.35
CA THR A 119 -3.05 -4.50 -7.14
C THR A 119 -2.74 -4.57 -8.63
N ASN A 120 -1.96 -3.65 -9.18
CA ASN A 120 -1.57 -3.68 -10.59
C ASN A 120 -0.61 -4.82 -10.90
N ASP A 121 0.39 -5.02 -10.05
CA ASP A 121 1.40 -6.06 -10.23
C ASP A 121 0.82 -7.46 -9.92
N ASN A 122 -0.27 -7.52 -9.15
CA ASN A 122 -0.88 -8.77 -8.69
C ASN A 122 -2.42 -8.72 -8.88
N PRO A 123 -2.93 -8.91 -10.10
CA PRO A 123 -4.36 -8.79 -10.40
C PRO A 123 -5.25 -9.83 -9.71
N ASN A 124 -4.66 -10.90 -9.16
CA ASN A 124 -5.36 -11.89 -8.35
C ASN A 124 -5.53 -11.45 -6.88
N LEU A 125 -5.17 -10.22 -6.52
CA LEU A 125 -5.34 -9.71 -5.17
C LEU A 125 -6.46 -8.70 -5.09
N PHE A 126 -7.15 -8.69 -3.96
CA PHE A 126 -8.01 -7.58 -3.57
C PHE A 126 -7.78 -7.24 -2.10
N ILE A 127 -8.04 -5.97 -1.77
CA ILE A 127 -7.85 -5.41 -0.45
C ILE A 127 -9.22 -5.09 0.14
N ARG A 128 -9.52 -5.64 1.33
CA ARG A 128 -10.74 -5.35 2.08
C ARG A 128 -10.44 -4.45 3.26
N MET A 129 -11.17 -3.34 3.36
CA MET A 129 -11.14 -2.44 4.51
C MET A 129 -12.27 -2.83 5.48
N LEU A 130 -11.92 -3.13 6.72
CA LEU A 130 -12.80 -3.65 7.77
C LEU A 130 -12.73 -2.76 9.02
N GLY A 131 -13.18 -1.50 8.89
CA GLY A 131 -13.23 -0.55 10.00
C GLY A 131 -11.84 -0.18 10.54
N THR A 132 -11.32 -0.98 11.48
CA THR A 132 -9.97 -0.82 12.07
C THR A 132 -8.96 -1.83 11.55
N ALA A 133 -9.33 -2.68 10.58
CA ALA A 133 -8.44 -3.68 9.99
C ALA A 133 -8.47 -3.59 8.46
N CYS A 134 -7.46 -4.14 7.82
CA CYS A 134 -7.34 -4.29 6.38
C CYS A 134 -6.82 -5.70 6.10
N LEU A 135 -7.38 -6.38 5.10
CA LEU A 135 -6.96 -7.71 4.68
C LEU A 135 -6.60 -7.70 3.19
N VAL A 136 -5.49 -8.34 2.84
CA VAL A 136 -5.10 -8.61 1.46
C VAL A 136 -5.32 -10.09 1.19
N THR A 137 -6.15 -10.40 0.21
CA THR A 137 -6.56 -11.76 -0.09
C THR A 137 -6.48 -12.10 -1.56
N LYS A 138 -6.15 -13.36 -1.85
CA LYS A 138 -6.22 -13.89 -3.21
C LYS A 138 -7.68 -14.06 -3.64
N ILE A 139 -8.01 -13.63 -4.85
CA ILE A 139 -9.34 -13.80 -5.46
C ILE A 139 -9.56 -15.29 -5.77
N SER A 140 -8.54 -15.96 -6.29
CA SER A 140 -8.61 -17.35 -6.76
C SER A 140 -9.06 -18.37 -5.72
N ASP A 141 -8.63 -18.23 -4.46
CA ASP A 141 -8.84 -19.23 -3.41
C ASP A 141 -9.24 -18.64 -2.05
N GLY A 142 -9.34 -17.31 -1.94
CA GLY A 142 -9.70 -16.62 -0.71
C GLY A 142 -8.60 -16.55 0.35
N SER A 143 -7.39 -17.05 0.08
CA SER A 143 -6.28 -17.07 1.04
C SER A 143 -5.88 -15.67 1.47
N VAL A 144 -5.68 -15.49 2.77
CA VAL A 144 -5.13 -14.25 3.34
C VAL A 144 -3.61 -14.26 3.20
N ILE A 145 -3.08 -13.26 2.51
CA ILE A 145 -1.64 -13.09 2.31
C ILE A 145 -1.08 -11.84 2.98
N GLY A 146 -1.96 -10.99 3.51
CA GLY A 146 -1.56 -9.84 4.30
C GLY A 146 -2.68 -9.32 5.18
N SER A 147 -2.29 -8.60 6.22
CA SER A 147 -3.20 -7.86 7.08
C SER A 147 -2.55 -6.59 7.61
N ALA A 148 -3.38 -5.65 8.00
CA ALA A 148 -2.97 -4.41 8.61
C ALA A 148 -4.01 -3.94 9.64
N HIS A 149 -3.58 -3.15 10.61
CA HIS A 149 -4.44 -2.55 11.63
C HIS A 149 -4.38 -1.01 11.58
N LEU A 150 -5.47 -0.37 11.96
CA LEU A 150 -5.57 1.08 12.05
C LEU A 150 -4.87 1.57 13.32
N ARG A 151 -3.86 2.42 13.14
CA ARG A 151 -3.17 3.14 14.21
C ARG A 151 -3.95 4.35 14.69
N SER A 152 -3.55 4.87 15.84
CA SER A 152 -4.08 6.12 16.42
C SER A 152 -3.84 7.36 15.54
N ASP A 153 -2.92 7.32 14.58
CA ASP A 153 -2.67 8.39 13.61
C ASP A 153 -3.41 8.20 12.28
N ASN A 154 -4.45 7.36 12.26
CA ASN A 154 -5.33 7.08 11.13
C ASN A 154 -4.61 6.48 9.90
N LYS A 155 -3.58 5.67 10.14
CA LYS A 155 -2.86 4.93 9.10
C LYS A 155 -2.98 3.43 9.34
N TYR A 156 -3.04 2.68 8.25
CA TYR A 156 -3.03 1.22 8.32
C TYR A 156 -1.58 0.73 8.33
N GLU A 157 -1.15 0.20 9.47
CA GLU A 157 0.14 -0.45 9.64
C GLU A 157 0.04 -1.92 9.31
N VAL A 158 0.92 -2.39 8.44
CA VAL A 158 0.98 -3.77 7.96
C VAL A 158 1.52 -4.67 9.08
N ASP A 159 0.69 -5.63 9.48
CA ASP A 159 1.05 -6.69 10.42
C ASP A 159 1.91 -7.74 9.70
N PHE A 160 1.47 -8.15 8.51
CA PHE A 160 2.25 -8.97 7.59
C PHE A 160 1.75 -8.77 6.15
N LEU A 161 2.62 -9.00 5.18
CA LEU A 161 2.29 -9.02 3.76
C LEU A 161 3.27 -9.92 3.01
N ARG A 162 2.77 -10.95 2.33
CA ARG A 162 3.61 -11.94 1.66
C ARG A 162 3.22 -12.10 0.19
N ILE A 163 3.90 -11.35 -0.67
CA ILE A 163 3.77 -11.49 -2.11
C ILE A 163 4.70 -12.61 -2.57
N GLN A 164 4.14 -13.65 -3.18
CA GLN A 164 4.93 -14.72 -3.74
C GLN A 164 5.73 -14.17 -4.92
N GLN A 165 7.05 -14.39 -4.90
CA GLN A 165 7.88 -14.19 -6.08
C GLN A 165 7.62 -15.39 -7.00
N ASN A 166 7.14 -15.13 -8.22
CA ASN A 166 7.05 -16.14 -9.27
C ASN A 166 8.44 -16.55 -9.76
#